data_AF-A0A1F3B610-F1
#
_entry.id   AF-A0A1F3B610-F1
#
_cell.length_a   1.000
_cell.length_b   1.000
_cell.length_c   1.000
_cell.angle_alpha   90.00
_cell.angle_beta   90.00
_cell.angle_gamma   90.00
#
_symmetry.space_group_name_H-M   'P 1'
#
loop_
_entity.id
_entity.type
_entity.pdbx_description
1 polymer ?
#
loop_
_entity_poly.entity_id
_entity_poly.type
_entity_poly.pdbx_seq_one_letter_code
_entity_poly.pdbx_strand_id
1 'polypeptide(L)'
;MLCAAGVLANPFADGVISYNPGPGQFVNHPMFNDPARCLGAPQGLYVDEPNNESVTTLGDGGSITLKFNEPVHDDPANPYGLDFIVFSNANFIGGDPYYRWQELAFVEISQDGSNWYLIMPSKLPAELVGRMDTGQCRSTVSGYAEYTPTVGLPQDLATPSFRVSRTEEELYTVPERPSVLGNDGLIDFDYVSGGGDAFDIARAVVQSSPGVLALDGGSVIPAGIDWFRYVRITDALFGDSLPQLGEISAEIDAVSDVRPALSIGEAKLLDEGGYAVITDAVVTEALYGKFFIESPDRSAAFKVISDAFVQSGDRMTITGHISKSGGAHMIADPMFTVTSSGNDLPKPLGMPLRNLQLDMAYGLLLRTWGKVTDEGDGFYCTISDGGSVAKLVRDYGVYAPLGSYVAATGACDREEVTGEVIIRFSDPGSIRQVSN
;
A
#
# COMPACT_ATOMS: atom_id res chain seq x y z
N MET A 1 24.10 -6.72 -2.60
CA MET A 1 24.38 -5.57 -1.75
C MET A 1 23.08 -5.35 -1.00
N LEU A 2 22.97 -5.78 0.26
CA LEU A 2 21.73 -5.56 1.01
C LEU A 2 21.71 -4.07 1.37
N CYS A 3 20.86 -3.29 0.70
CA CYS A 3 20.49 -1.98 1.22
C CYS A 3 19.71 -2.26 2.51
N ALA A 4 20.25 -1.84 3.65
CA ALA A 4 19.46 -1.74 4.85
C ALA A 4 18.30 -0.79 4.54
N ALA A 5 17.06 -1.20 4.85
CA ALA A 5 15.90 -0.34 4.83
C ALA A 5 16.09 0.75 5.90
N GLY A 6 16.84 1.79 5.54
CA GLY A 6 16.88 3.02 6.29
C GLY A 6 15.54 3.72 6.11
N VAL A 7 15.04 4.32 7.19
CA VAL A 7 14.03 5.37 7.09
C VAL A 7 14.55 6.39 6.06
N LEU A 8 13.78 6.68 5.01
CA LEU A 8 14.07 7.81 4.11
C LEU A 8 14.17 9.05 5.00
N ALA A 9 15.37 9.65 5.09
CA ALA A 9 15.64 10.70 6.08
C ALA A 9 14.80 11.97 5.84
N ASN A 10 14.32 12.14 4.60
CA ASN A 10 13.24 13.02 4.20
C ASN A 10 12.66 12.50 2.87
N PRO A 11 11.48 11.85 2.85
CA PRO A 11 10.92 11.31 1.61
C PRO A 11 10.24 12.39 0.75
N PHE A 12 10.15 13.64 1.18
CA PHE A 12 9.37 14.68 0.51
C PHE A 12 10.25 15.64 -0.29
N ALA A 13 9.67 16.29 -1.30
CA ALA A 13 10.35 17.34 -2.05
C ALA A 13 10.84 18.47 -1.13
N ASP A 14 12.06 18.95 -1.40
CA ASP A 14 12.81 19.85 -0.51
C ASP A 14 12.90 21.30 -1.02
N GLY A 15 12.59 21.54 -2.30
CA GLY A 15 12.72 22.88 -2.85
C GLY A 15 11.88 23.14 -4.10
N VAL A 16 11.38 24.39 -4.17
CA VAL A 16 10.73 24.93 -5.36
C VAL A 16 11.80 25.52 -6.29
N ILE A 17 11.84 25.04 -7.52
CA ILE A 17 12.77 25.52 -8.56
C ILE A 17 12.13 26.61 -9.39
N SER A 18 10.86 26.44 -9.75
CA SER A 18 10.06 27.45 -10.43
C SER A 18 8.59 27.23 -10.16
N TYR A 19 7.85 28.33 -10.12
CA TYR A 19 6.39 28.35 -10.08
C TYR A 19 5.93 29.36 -11.10
N ASN A 20 5.23 28.88 -12.14
CA ASN A 20 4.75 29.67 -13.26
C ASN A 20 3.23 29.46 -13.35
N PRO A 21 2.44 30.11 -12.47
CA PRO A 21 1.00 29.93 -12.50
C PRO A 21 0.40 30.47 -13.78
N GLY A 22 -0.63 29.78 -14.27
CA GLY A 22 -1.53 30.25 -15.31
C GLY A 22 -2.37 31.44 -14.83
N PRO A 23 -3.16 32.06 -15.72
CA PRO A 23 -4.25 32.92 -15.26
C PRO A 23 -5.29 32.08 -14.51
N GLY A 24 -5.75 32.52 -13.36
CA GLY A 24 -6.77 31.76 -12.63
C GLY A 24 -7.43 32.49 -11.48
N GLN A 25 -8.51 31.92 -10.95
CA GLN A 25 -9.29 32.52 -9.86
C GLN A 25 -8.52 32.58 -8.54
N PHE A 26 -7.66 31.58 -8.28
CA PHE A 26 -6.95 31.44 -7.01
C PHE A 26 -5.48 31.86 -7.05
N VAL A 27 -4.92 32.16 -8.23
CA VAL A 27 -3.47 32.41 -8.39
C VAL A 27 -2.94 33.66 -7.67
N ASN A 28 -3.83 34.58 -7.29
CA ASN A 28 -3.50 35.75 -6.46
C ASN A 28 -4.03 35.65 -5.02
N HIS A 29 -4.65 34.51 -4.66
CA HIS A 29 -5.24 34.31 -3.35
C HIS A 29 -4.18 33.77 -2.38
N PRO A 30 -3.94 34.40 -1.22
CA PRO A 30 -2.89 33.99 -0.27
C PRO A 30 -2.99 32.55 0.25
N MET A 31 -4.18 31.95 0.19
CA MET A 31 -4.37 30.53 0.55
C MET A 31 -3.87 29.54 -0.52
N PHE A 32 -3.64 29.98 -1.76
CA PHE A 32 -3.36 29.07 -2.88
C PHE A 32 -2.10 29.44 -3.68
N ASN A 33 -1.48 30.60 -3.42
CA ASN A 33 -0.41 31.13 -4.28
C ASN A 33 1.01 31.04 -3.71
N ASP A 34 1.19 30.32 -2.60
CA ASP A 34 2.50 30.11 -1.99
C ASP A 34 3.05 28.72 -2.36
N PRO A 35 3.97 28.62 -3.35
CA PRO A 35 4.50 27.34 -3.81
C PRO A 35 5.34 26.62 -2.75
N ALA A 36 5.75 27.31 -1.67
CA ALA A 36 6.47 26.66 -0.58
C ALA A 36 5.58 25.69 0.21
N ARG A 37 4.25 25.76 0.06
CA ARG A 37 3.34 24.75 0.64
C ARG A 37 3.53 23.36 0.02
N CYS A 38 4.05 23.28 -1.21
CA CYS A 38 4.33 22.02 -1.90
C CYS A 38 5.55 21.24 -1.35
N LEU A 39 6.10 21.64 -0.21
CA LEU A 39 7.31 21.07 0.39
C LEU A 39 6.97 20.37 1.71
N GLY A 40 7.64 19.24 1.96
CA GLY A 40 7.33 18.41 3.13
C GLY A 40 6.09 17.53 2.91
N ALA A 41 5.51 17.06 4.01
CA ALA A 41 4.35 16.18 3.97
C ALA A 41 3.07 16.91 3.55
N PRO A 42 2.17 16.23 2.82
CA PRO A 42 0.86 16.78 2.50
C PRO A 42 -0.04 16.89 3.74
N GLN A 43 -1.11 17.66 3.62
CA GLN A 43 -2.19 17.67 4.61
C GLN A 43 -3.48 17.22 3.95
N GLY A 44 -3.97 16.04 4.33
CA GLY A 44 -5.28 15.56 3.91
C GLY A 44 -6.38 15.75 4.95
N LEU A 45 -7.60 15.38 4.55
CA LEU A 45 -8.76 15.23 5.44
C LEU A 45 -9.48 13.92 5.09
N TYR A 46 -10.66 13.99 4.47
CA TYR A 46 -11.42 12.82 4.06
C TYR A 46 -11.44 12.71 2.54
N VAL A 47 -11.73 11.51 2.02
CA VAL A 47 -11.79 11.26 0.58
C VAL A 47 -12.80 12.17 -0.14
N ASP A 48 -13.83 12.66 0.55
CA ASP A 48 -14.90 13.52 0.03
C ASP A 48 -14.81 14.99 0.48
N GLU A 49 -13.91 15.29 1.43
CA GLU A 49 -13.68 16.63 1.97
C GLU A 49 -12.17 16.91 1.98
N PRO A 50 -11.64 17.61 0.96
CA PRO A 50 -10.22 17.88 0.88
C PRO A 50 -9.78 18.97 1.85
N ASN A 51 -8.52 18.93 2.26
CA ASN A 51 -7.89 20.04 2.97
C ASN A 51 -7.26 21.00 1.96
N ASN A 52 -7.65 22.27 2.01
CA ASN A 52 -7.15 23.32 1.11
C ASN A 52 -6.15 24.27 1.79
N GLU A 53 -5.68 23.97 3.01
CA GLU A 53 -4.77 24.84 3.75
C GLU A 53 -3.30 24.74 3.28
N SER A 54 -2.92 23.60 2.68
CA SER A 54 -1.55 23.29 2.24
C SER A 54 -1.38 23.19 0.72
N VAL A 55 -2.40 23.50 -0.09
CA VAL A 55 -2.28 23.39 -1.54
C VAL A 55 -1.78 24.66 -2.24
N THR A 56 -1.19 24.49 -3.41
CA THR A 56 -0.83 25.56 -4.35
C THR A 56 -1.55 25.35 -5.67
N THR A 57 -2.33 26.33 -6.11
CA THR A 57 -2.99 26.29 -7.43
C THR A 57 -1.98 26.50 -8.54
N LEU A 58 -2.10 25.74 -9.62
CA LEU A 58 -1.30 25.98 -10.82
C LEU A 58 -1.95 27.04 -11.71
N GLY A 59 -3.26 27.22 -11.62
CA GLY A 59 -4.03 27.99 -12.59
C GLY A 59 -3.97 27.41 -14.01
N ASP A 60 -4.73 28.01 -14.93
CA ASP A 60 -5.00 27.50 -16.28
C ASP A 60 -3.72 27.32 -17.12
N GLY A 61 -3.31 26.07 -17.32
CA GLY A 61 -2.07 25.69 -18.01
C GLY A 61 -0.78 26.07 -17.27
N GLY A 62 -0.85 26.41 -15.99
CA GLY A 62 0.31 26.73 -15.17
C GLY A 62 1.11 25.51 -14.72
N SER A 63 2.28 25.76 -14.14
CA SER A 63 3.17 24.68 -13.70
C SER A 63 3.98 25.03 -12.46
N ILE A 64 4.33 23.99 -11.71
CA ILE A 64 5.33 24.04 -10.63
C ILE A 64 6.44 23.03 -10.91
N THR A 65 7.67 23.38 -10.55
CA THR A 65 8.82 22.48 -10.57
C THR A 65 9.40 22.36 -9.18
N LEU A 66 9.41 21.14 -8.67
CA LEU A 66 9.93 20.78 -7.36
C LEU A 66 11.21 19.95 -7.51
N LYS A 67 11.98 19.89 -6.43
CA LYS A 67 13.27 19.21 -6.37
C LYS A 67 13.40 18.42 -5.08
N PHE A 68 13.93 17.21 -5.20
CA PHE A 68 14.43 16.43 -4.08
C PHE A 68 15.93 16.68 -3.85
N ASN A 69 16.35 16.66 -2.59
CA ASN A 69 17.75 16.69 -2.20
C ASN A 69 18.44 15.37 -2.55
N GLU A 70 17.74 14.27 -2.36
CA GLU A 70 18.14 12.91 -2.71
C GLU A 70 17.42 12.46 -4.00
N PRO A 71 18.08 11.74 -4.92
CA PRO A 71 17.39 11.21 -6.09
C PRO A 71 16.28 10.23 -5.68
N VAL A 72 15.14 10.30 -6.36
CA VAL A 72 14.10 9.27 -6.33
C VAL A 72 14.47 8.20 -7.35
N HIS A 73 14.43 6.93 -6.96
CA HIS A 73 14.89 5.80 -7.77
C HIS A 73 13.74 4.92 -8.24
N ASP A 74 13.88 4.36 -9.44
CA ASP A 74 13.11 3.21 -9.91
C ASP A 74 13.56 1.98 -9.10
N ASP A 75 12.81 1.65 -8.05
CA ASP A 75 13.12 0.52 -7.16
C ASP A 75 12.12 -0.61 -7.38
N PRO A 76 12.56 -1.80 -7.83
CA PRO A 76 11.67 -2.95 -8.03
C PRO A 76 11.00 -3.45 -6.74
N ALA A 77 11.48 -3.04 -5.56
CA ALA A 77 10.83 -3.32 -4.29
C ALA A 77 9.69 -2.34 -3.97
N ASN A 78 9.54 -1.24 -4.71
CA ASN A 78 8.45 -0.31 -4.50
C ASN A 78 7.08 -0.98 -4.77
N PRO A 79 6.07 -0.77 -3.89
CA PRO A 79 4.74 -1.33 -4.09
C PRO A 79 4.18 -1.02 -5.47
N TYR A 80 3.73 -2.08 -6.16
CA TYR A 80 3.11 -2.00 -7.48
C TYR A 80 4.02 -1.46 -8.60
N GLY A 81 5.32 -1.29 -8.36
CA GLY A 81 6.28 -0.68 -9.30
C GLY A 81 6.10 0.83 -9.43
N LEU A 82 5.61 1.52 -8.40
CA LEU A 82 5.40 2.96 -8.39
C LEU A 82 6.44 3.62 -7.50
N ASP A 83 7.08 4.68 -7.96
CA ASP A 83 8.30 5.20 -7.36
C ASP A 83 8.13 6.55 -6.66
N PHE A 84 7.08 7.30 -6.98
CA PHE A 84 6.79 8.57 -6.30
C PHE A 84 5.31 8.89 -6.34
N ILE A 85 4.87 9.78 -5.46
CA ILE A 85 3.47 10.15 -5.26
C ILE A 85 3.34 11.67 -5.37
N VAL A 86 2.33 12.16 -6.09
CA VAL A 86 1.93 13.57 -6.11
C VAL A 86 0.60 13.73 -5.37
N PHE A 87 0.58 14.58 -4.35
CA PHE A 87 -0.59 14.85 -3.53
C PHE A 87 -1.29 16.13 -3.98
N SER A 88 -2.61 16.15 -3.80
CA SER A 88 -3.51 17.23 -4.26
C SER A 88 -4.76 17.31 -3.39
N ASN A 89 -5.67 18.22 -3.73
CA ASN A 89 -7.01 18.35 -3.15
C ASN A 89 -8.12 17.62 -3.94
N ALA A 90 -7.77 16.69 -4.85
CA ALA A 90 -8.78 15.88 -5.55
C ALA A 90 -9.75 15.24 -4.55
N ASN A 91 -11.03 15.12 -4.90
CA ASN A 91 -12.02 14.54 -3.99
C ASN A 91 -13.11 13.69 -4.67
N PHE A 92 -13.64 12.74 -3.91
CA PHE A 92 -14.80 11.94 -4.26
C PHE A 92 -16.06 12.72 -3.95
N ILE A 93 -16.77 13.18 -4.99
CA ILE A 93 -17.97 13.99 -4.83
C ILE A 93 -19.06 13.15 -4.16
N GLY A 94 -19.40 13.54 -2.93
CA GLY A 94 -20.37 12.81 -2.10
C GLY A 94 -19.90 11.42 -1.68
N GLY A 95 -18.58 11.19 -1.66
CA GLY A 95 -17.96 9.92 -1.29
C GLY A 95 -18.09 8.82 -2.35
N ASP A 96 -18.53 9.14 -3.57
CA ASP A 96 -18.59 8.18 -4.67
C ASP A 96 -17.20 8.07 -5.34
N PRO A 97 -16.48 6.94 -5.20
CA PRO A 97 -15.18 6.76 -5.83
C PRO A 97 -15.25 6.71 -7.36
N TYR A 98 -16.42 6.72 -7.99
CA TYR A 98 -16.54 6.86 -9.44
C TYR A 98 -16.85 8.28 -9.88
N TYR A 99 -17.13 9.20 -8.96
CA TYR A 99 -17.52 10.56 -9.27
C TYR A 99 -16.61 11.54 -8.55
N ARG A 100 -15.72 12.16 -9.30
CA ARG A 100 -14.63 12.97 -8.75
C ARG A 100 -14.74 14.41 -9.21
N TRP A 101 -14.16 15.29 -8.41
CA TRP A 101 -13.64 16.56 -8.90
C TRP A 101 -12.24 16.29 -9.46
N GLN A 102 -12.06 16.48 -10.77
CA GLN A 102 -10.82 16.17 -11.49
C GLN A 102 -10.26 17.41 -12.20
N GLU A 103 -9.16 17.91 -11.71
CA GLU A 103 -8.37 19.04 -12.19
C GLU A 103 -6.99 18.53 -12.61
N LEU A 104 -6.99 17.55 -13.51
CA LEU A 104 -5.83 16.72 -13.85
C LEU A 104 -4.58 17.55 -14.17
N ALA A 105 -3.42 17.10 -13.68
CA ALA A 105 -2.11 17.63 -14.07
C ALA A 105 -1.19 16.53 -14.60
N PHE A 106 -0.53 16.77 -15.74
CA PHE A 106 0.47 15.82 -16.24
C PHE A 106 1.82 16.04 -15.56
N VAL A 107 2.59 14.95 -15.46
CA VAL A 107 3.83 14.91 -14.70
C VAL A 107 5.01 14.67 -15.61
N GLU A 108 6.05 15.50 -15.46
CA GLU A 108 7.33 15.35 -16.12
C GLU A 108 8.44 15.18 -15.09
N ILE A 109 9.42 14.34 -15.37
CA ILE A 109 10.58 14.12 -14.50
C ILE A 109 11.89 14.42 -15.21
N SER A 110 12.91 14.80 -14.43
CA SER A 110 14.24 15.15 -14.94
C SER A 110 15.34 14.84 -13.93
N GLN A 111 16.49 14.39 -14.44
CA GLN A 111 17.71 14.15 -13.66
C GLN A 111 18.52 15.45 -13.44
N ASP A 112 18.43 16.41 -14.36
CA ASP A 112 19.31 17.58 -14.44
C ASP A 112 18.57 18.94 -14.48
N GLY A 113 17.24 18.93 -14.47
CA GLY A 113 16.39 20.12 -14.56
C GLY A 113 16.33 20.75 -15.96
N SER A 114 16.96 20.13 -16.96
CA SER A 114 17.08 20.64 -18.33
C SER A 114 16.46 19.68 -19.36
N ASN A 115 16.70 18.39 -19.22
CA ASN A 115 16.12 17.33 -20.04
C ASN A 115 14.90 16.74 -19.33
N TRP A 116 13.72 16.91 -19.92
CA TRP A 116 12.44 16.58 -19.30
C TRP A 116 11.74 15.43 -20.03
N TYR A 117 11.21 14.48 -19.28
CA TYR A 117 10.50 13.31 -19.80
C TYR A 117 9.09 13.27 -19.22
N LEU A 118 8.10 13.03 -20.06
CA LEU A 118 6.70 12.89 -19.64
C LEU A 118 6.50 11.51 -19.00
N ILE A 119 5.87 11.40 -17.84
CA ILE A 119 5.32 10.13 -17.38
C ILE A 119 4.08 9.83 -18.22
N MET A 120 4.07 8.72 -18.95
CA MET A 120 3.03 8.46 -19.96
C MET A 120 1.63 8.27 -19.34
N PRO A 121 0.69 9.21 -19.55
CA PRO A 121 -0.68 9.09 -19.03
C PRO A 121 -1.51 8.08 -19.84
N SER A 122 -2.64 7.64 -19.31
CA SER A 122 -3.60 6.77 -20.01
C SER A 122 -4.27 7.43 -21.21
N LYS A 123 -4.28 8.76 -21.23
CA LYS A 123 -4.85 9.61 -22.27
C LYS A 123 -3.98 10.85 -22.37
N LEU A 124 -3.56 11.27 -23.55
CA LEU A 124 -2.67 12.42 -23.68
C LEU A 124 -3.38 13.72 -23.31
N PRO A 125 -2.67 14.76 -22.81
CA PRO A 125 -3.28 16.03 -22.45
C PRO A 125 -4.11 16.65 -23.60
N ALA A 126 -3.59 16.57 -24.83
CA ALA A 126 -4.28 17.05 -26.03
C ALA A 126 -5.56 16.27 -26.40
N GLU A 127 -5.80 15.12 -25.77
CA GLU A 127 -6.98 14.29 -25.98
C GLU A 127 -8.06 14.55 -24.92
N LEU A 128 -7.72 15.22 -23.80
CA LEU A 128 -8.66 15.54 -22.73
C LEU A 128 -9.77 16.46 -23.23
N VAL A 129 -10.97 16.24 -22.71
CA VAL A 129 -12.18 16.98 -23.07
C VAL A 129 -12.80 17.53 -21.79
N GLY A 130 -12.90 18.85 -21.71
CA GLY A 130 -13.45 19.54 -20.54
C GLY A 130 -14.87 19.08 -20.23
N ARG A 131 -15.18 18.90 -18.94
CA ARG A 131 -16.46 18.35 -18.43
C ARG A 131 -16.75 16.89 -18.77
N MET A 132 -15.87 16.23 -19.55
CA MET A 132 -15.91 14.79 -19.76
C MET A 132 -14.80 14.11 -19.00
N ASP A 133 -13.59 14.67 -19.03
CA ASP A 133 -12.39 14.15 -18.34
C ASP A 133 -11.95 15.02 -17.15
N THR A 134 -12.50 16.24 -17.03
CA THR A 134 -12.18 17.22 -15.98
C THR A 134 -13.42 17.82 -15.33
N GLY A 135 -13.24 18.47 -14.19
CA GLY A 135 -14.29 18.96 -13.30
C GLY A 135 -15.06 17.79 -12.68
N GLN A 136 -16.38 17.94 -12.55
CA GLN A 136 -17.26 16.90 -12.04
C GLN A 136 -17.47 15.79 -13.06
N CYS A 137 -16.70 14.70 -12.98
CA CYS A 137 -16.77 13.65 -13.98
C CYS A 137 -16.54 12.24 -13.39
N ARG A 138 -16.71 11.23 -14.26
CA ARG A 138 -16.58 9.80 -13.92
C ARG A 138 -15.47 9.10 -14.71
N SER A 139 -14.61 9.88 -15.35
CA SER A 139 -13.61 9.35 -16.27
C SER A 139 -12.42 8.82 -15.49
N THR A 140 -12.18 7.51 -15.59
CA THR A 140 -10.99 6.88 -15.00
C THR A 140 -9.77 7.19 -15.85
N VAL A 141 -8.76 7.82 -15.22
CA VAL A 141 -7.46 8.10 -15.82
C VAL A 141 -6.35 7.57 -14.92
N SER A 142 -5.15 7.42 -15.48
CA SER A 142 -3.93 7.05 -14.74
C SER A 142 -2.74 7.82 -15.31
N GLY A 143 -1.70 8.05 -14.51
CA GLY A 143 -0.54 8.85 -14.92
C GLY A 143 -0.84 10.35 -15.00
N TYR A 144 -1.83 10.81 -14.24
CA TYR A 144 -2.10 12.20 -13.93
C TYR A 144 -2.02 12.39 -12.42
N ALA A 145 -1.59 13.56 -11.99
CA ALA A 145 -1.84 14.04 -10.64
C ALA A 145 -3.24 14.68 -10.58
N GLU A 146 -3.75 14.90 -9.37
CA GLU A 146 -5.09 15.48 -9.16
C GLU A 146 -6.17 14.49 -9.63
N TYR A 147 -6.14 13.27 -9.10
CA TYR A 147 -7.16 12.26 -9.36
C TYR A 147 -7.52 11.49 -8.10
N THR A 148 -6.53 11.19 -7.27
CA THR A 148 -6.70 10.45 -6.02
C THR A 148 -6.70 11.41 -4.83
N PRO A 149 -7.72 11.37 -3.95
CA PRO A 149 -7.77 12.23 -2.78
C PRO A 149 -6.58 12.05 -1.85
N THR A 150 -6.27 13.09 -1.08
CA THR A 150 -5.31 13.02 0.02
C THR A 150 -6.05 12.93 1.35
N VAL A 151 -5.82 11.88 2.13
CA VAL A 151 -6.46 11.69 3.45
C VAL A 151 -5.52 12.10 4.58
N GLY A 152 -6.11 12.58 5.68
CA GLY A 152 -5.35 12.95 6.87
C GLY A 152 -4.79 11.74 7.60
N LEU A 153 -3.87 11.98 8.53
CA LEU A 153 -3.31 10.92 9.37
C LEU A 153 -4.43 10.24 10.18
N PRO A 154 -4.40 8.90 10.36
CA PRO A 154 -5.46 8.17 11.05
C PRO A 154 -5.84 8.73 12.43
N GLN A 155 -4.86 9.22 13.19
CA GLN A 155 -5.09 9.81 14.52
C GLN A 155 -5.83 11.16 14.51
N ASP A 156 -5.82 11.86 13.38
CA ASP A 156 -6.44 13.19 13.23
C ASP A 156 -7.84 13.10 12.62
N LEU A 157 -8.18 11.95 12.03
CA LEU A 157 -9.51 11.68 11.50
C LEU A 157 -10.48 11.32 12.64
N ALA A 158 -11.65 11.96 12.66
CA ALA A 158 -12.71 11.69 13.65
C ALA A 158 -13.47 10.37 13.38
N THR A 159 -12.83 9.41 12.69
CA THR A 159 -13.44 8.12 12.37
C THR A 159 -12.99 7.06 13.37
N PRO A 160 -13.92 6.31 13.99
CA PRO A 160 -13.56 5.25 14.93
C PRO A 160 -12.89 4.03 14.28
N SER A 161 -12.73 4.05 12.94
CA SER A 161 -12.29 2.93 12.11
C SER A 161 -10.80 2.63 12.23
N PHE A 162 -9.97 3.64 12.49
CA PHE A 162 -8.52 3.49 12.58
C PHE A 162 -8.06 3.73 14.02
N ARG A 163 -7.89 2.65 14.79
CA ARG A 163 -7.27 2.71 16.13
C ARG A 163 -5.75 2.62 16.06
N VAL A 164 -5.16 3.30 15.09
CA VAL A 164 -3.73 3.26 14.79
C VAL A 164 -3.21 4.68 14.67
N SER A 165 -1.90 4.86 14.84
CA SER A 165 -1.22 6.13 14.59
C SER A 165 -0.14 5.93 13.55
N ARG A 166 0.06 6.93 12.70
CA ARG A 166 1.09 6.95 11.67
C ARG A 166 1.87 8.25 11.70
N THR A 167 3.16 8.17 11.46
CA THR A 167 3.94 9.34 11.05
C THR A 167 3.62 9.73 9.61
N GLU A 168 3.99 10.94 9.21
CA GLU A 168 3.83 11.41 7.84
C GLU A 168 4.60 10.51 6.86
N GLU A 169 5.83 10.12 7.23
CA GLU A 169 6.67 9.25 6.43
C GLU A 169 6.13 7.82 6.34
N GLU A 170 5.33 7.36 7.30
CA GLU A 170 4.72 6.02 7.29
C GLU A 170 3.50 5.92 6.39
N LEU A 171 2.70 6.99 6.32
CA LEU A 171 1.45 7.01 5.56
C LEU A 171 1.67 7.52 4.13
N TYR A 172 2.35 8.66 3.97
CA TYR A 172 2.47 9.37 2.69
C TYR A 172 3.63 8.87 1.82
N THR A 173 4.20 7.70 2.12
CA THR A 173 5.17 7.00 1.26
C THR A 173 4.66 5.64 0.79
N VAL A 174 3.43 5.28 1.17
CA VAL A 174 2.74 4.07 0.69
C VAL A 174 1.84 4.49 -0.47
N PRO A 175 2.07 4.01 -1.70
CA PRO A 175 1.27 4.44 -2.83
C PRO A 175 -0.11 3.80 -2.83
N GLU A 176 -1.10 4.55 -3.31
CA GLU A 176 -2.40 4.02 -3.69
C GLU A 176 -2.27 3.08 -4.90
N ARG A 177 -3.14 2.08 -5.03
CA ARG A 177 -3.14 1.24 -6.24
C ARG A 177 -3.63 2.08 -7.42
N PRO A 178 -2.99 1.98 -8.61
CA PRO A 178 -3.44 2.74 -9.77
C PRO A 178 -4.87 2.36 -10.15
N SER A 179 -5.73 3.35 -10.34
CA SER A 179 -7.07 3.10 -10.85
C SER A 179 -7.02 2.57 -12.29
N VAL A 180 -7.67 1.42 -12.51
CA VAL A 180 -7.74 0.77 -13.81
C VAL A 180 -9.17 0.80 -14.33
N LEU A 181 -9.33 1.32 -15.55
CA LEU A 181 -10.63 1.39 -16.22
C LEU A 181 -11.27 -0.01 -16.31
N GLY A 182 -12.52 -0.11 -15.85
CA GLY A 182 -13.30 -1.35 -15.88
C GLY A 182 -12.96 -2.36 -14.77
N ASN A 183 -12.16 -1.96 -13.77
CA ASN A 183 -11.94 -2.74 -12.57
C ASN A 183 -12.42 -1.97 -11.33
N ASP A 184 -13.66 -2.24 -10.95
CA ASP A 184 -14.37 -1.56 -9.87
C ASP A 184 -13.64 -1.64 -8.51
N GLY A 185 -12.86 -2.69 -8.27
CA GLY A 185 -12.07 -2.89 -7.04
C GLY A 185 -10.72 -2.15 -7.01
N LEU A 186 -10.35 -1.44 -8.08
CA LEU A 186 -9.17 -0.56 -8.16
C LEU A 186 -9.56 0.93 -8.24
N ILE A 187 -10.86 1.23 -8.20
CA ILE A 187 -11.37 2.61 -8.23
C ILE A 187 -11.64 3.13 -6.81
N ASP A 188 -11.86 2.23 -5.86
CA ASP A 188 -12.02 2.56 -4.43
C ASP A 188 -10.69 2.98 -3.77
N PHE A 189 -10.77 3.60 -2.61
CA PHE A 189 -9.61 4.13 -1.87
C PHE A 189 -9.04 3.09 -0.90
N ASP A 190 -7.74 2.80 -1.00
CA ASP A 190 -7.05 1.92 -0.07
C ASP A 190 -6.46 2.72 1.10
N TYR A 191 -7.15 2.70 2.24
CA TYR A 191 -6.69 3.37 3.45
C TYR A 191 -5.37 2.85 4.03
N VAL A 192 -4.70 1.87 3.40
CA VAL A 192 -3.29 1.55 3.69
C VAL A 192 -2.34 2.70 3.26
N SER A 193 -2.81 3.56 2.34
CA SER A 193 -2.16 4.73 1.76
C SER A 193 -2.73 6.04 2.33
N GLY A 194 -1.92 7.11 2.26
CA GLY A 194 -2.38 8.49 2.45
C GLY A 194 -3.08 9.10 1.23
N GLY A 195 -3.17 8.34 0.14
CA GLY A 195 -3.76 8.75 -1.13
C GLY A 195 -2.73 9.35 -2.09
N GLY A 196 -3.17 10.34 -2.86
CA GLY A 196 -2.37 10.94 -3.93
C GLY A 196 -2.14 9.99 -5.12
N ASP A 197 -1.58 10.53 -6.18
CA ASP A 197 -1.39 9.81 -7.43
C ASP A 197 0.06 9.32 -7.55
N ALA A 198 0.24 8.01 -7.68
CA ALA A 198 1.54 7.39 -7.73
C ALA A 198 2.00 7.04 -9.16
N PHE A 199 3.30 7.14 -9.42
CA PHE A 199 3.89 7.10 -10.76
C PHE A 199 5.09 6.16 -10.84
N ASP A 200 5.18 5.42 -11.94
CA ASP A 200 6.30 4.54 -12.30
C ASP A 200 7.30 5.30 -13.20
N ILE A 201 8.56 5.40 -12.79
CA ILE A 201 9.63 6.07 -13.54
C ILE A 201 9.90 5.36 -14.87
N ALA A 202 9.75 4.03 -14.93
CA ALA A 202 9.92 3.25 -16.15
C ALA A 202 8.89 3.61 -17.24
N ARG A 203 7.80 4.32 -16.88
CA ARG A 203 6.82 4.88 -17.82
C ARG A 203 7.20 6.25 -18.38
N ALA A 204 8.37 6.78 -18.02
CA ALA A 204 8.88 8.03 -18.59
C ALA A 204 9.19 7.88 -20.08
N VAL A 205 8.78 8.86 -20.88
CA VAL A 205 8.93 8.88 -22.33
C VAL A 205 9.48 10.23 -22.81
N VAL A 206 10.17 10.21 -23.94
CA VAL A 206 10.67 11.43 -24.58
C VAL A 206 9.49 12.25 -25.08
N GLN A 207 9.56 13.56 -24.88
CA GLN A 207 8.56 14.52 -25.32
C GLN A 207 9.17 15.57 -26.25
N SER A 208 8.40 16.09 -27.20
CA SER A 208 8.80 17.16 -28.11
C SER A 208 8.55 18.56 -27.53
N SER A 209 7.59 18.65 -26.63
CA SER A 209 7.20 19.82 -25.83
C SER A 209 6.46 19.32 -24.59
N PRO A 210 6.27 20.13 -23.54
CA PRO A 210 5.55 19.70 -22.33
C PRO A 210 4.23 19.01 -22.67
N GLY A 211 4.03 17.79 -22.17
CA GLY A 211 2.81 17.00 -22.35
C GLY A 211 2.62 16.39 -23.75
N VAL A 212 3.58 16.55 -24.67
CA VAL A 212 3.48 16.06 -26.06
C VAL A 212 4.57 15.05 -26.37
N LEU A 213 4.17 13.81 -26.67
CA LEU A 213 5.08 12.72 -27.01
C LEU A 213 5.98 13.04 -28.20
N ALA A 214 7.26 12.67 -28.09
CA ALA A 214 8.12 12.47 -29.23
C ALA A 214 7.97 11.03 -29.75
N LEU A 215 7.82 10.88 -31.06
CA LEU A 215 7.64 9.58 -31.71
C LEU A 215 8.78 9.31 -32.70
N ASP A 216 9.30 8.09 -32.70
CA ASP A 216 10.20 7.59 -33.74
C ASP A 216 9.43 6.61 -34.62
N GLY A 217 9.21 6.97 -35.89
CA GLY A 217 8.42 6.15 -36.82
C GLY A 217 6.99 5.83 -36.33
N GLY A 218 6.40 6.69 -35.49
CA GLY A 218 5.09 6.48 -34.87
C GLY A 218 5.11 5.64 -33.58
N SER A 219 6.29 5.20 -33.14
CA SER A 219 6.47 4.48 -31.87
C SER A 219 6.89 5.44 -30.75
N VAL A 220 6.38 5.20 -29.55
CA VAL A 220 6.78 5.92 -28.34
C VAL A 220 8.26 5.64 -28.04
N ILE A 221 8.99 6.67 -27.64
CA ILE A 221 10.41 6.57 -27.28
C ILE A 221 10.52 6.53 -25.75
N PRO A 222 10.92 5.41 -25.13
CA PRO A 222 11.16 5.36 -23.69
C PRO A 222 12.30 6.30 -23.30
N ALA A 223 12.19 6.93 -22.13
CA ALA A 223 13.27 7.76 -21.57
C ALA A 223 14.47 6.89 -21.14
N GLY A 224 14.20 5.69 -20.60
CA GLY A 224 15.22 4.74 -20.16
C GLY A 224 16.05 5.24 -18.97
N ILE A 225 15.45 6.06 -18.11
CA ILE A 225 16.05 6.55 -16.85
C ILE A 225 15.54 5.72 -15.68
N ASP A 226 16.36 5.60 -14.64
CA ASP A 226 16.12 4.79 -13.43
C ASP A 226 16.12 5.65 -12.14
N TRP A 227 16.17 6.99 -12.29
CA TRP A 227 16.02 7.94 -11.20
C TRP A 227 15.72 9.34 -11.73
N PHE A 228 15.17 10.20 -10.87
CA PHE A 228 15.04 11.65 -11.12
C PHE A 228 15.35 12.46 -9.86
N ARG A 229 15.51 13.77 -10.05
CA ARG A 229 15.70 14.73 -8.95
C ARG A 229 14.72 15.90 -9.01
N TYR A 230 14.21 16.17 -10.21
CA TYR A 230 13.30 17.26 -10.49
C TYR A 230 12.00 16.71 -11.05
N VAL A 231 10.88 17.18 -10.53
CA VAL A 231 9.54 16.88 -11.02
C VAL A 231 8.86 18.18 -11.42
N ARG A 232 8.23 18.21 -12.58
CA ARG A 232 7.36 19.30 -13.01
C ARG A 232 5.94 18.77 -13.12
N ILE A 233 5.02 19.51 -12.55
CA ILE A 233 3.60 19.22 -12.58
C ILE A 233 2.94 20.39 -13.29
N THR A 234 2.15 20.09 -14.31
CA THR A 234 1.54 21.10 -15.18
C THR A 234 0.06 20.78 -15.33
N ASP A 235 -0.78 21.80 -15.13
CA ASP A 235 -2.22 21.72 -15.37
C ASP A 235 -2.51 21.19 -16.79
N ALA A 236 -3.34 20.15 -16.90
CA ALA A 236 -3.35 19.32 -18.10
C ALA A 236 -4.27 19.83 -19.21
N LEU A 237 -5.34 20.56 -18.88
CA LEU A 237 -6.33 20.99 -19.85
C LEU A 237 -6.56 22.49 -19.83
N PHE A 238 -5.93 23.17 -20.78
CA PHE A 238 -6.07 24.62 -20.90
C PHE A 238 -7.50 25.06 -21.28
N GLY A 239 -8.04 26.04 -20.55
CA GLY A 239 -9.26 26.78 -20.84
C GLY A 239 -10.55 26.08 -20.44
N ASP A 240 -10.50 25.05 -19.61
CA ASP A 240 -11.70 24.42 -19.08
C ASP A 240 -12.28 25.15 -17.86
N SER A 241 -13.59 25.06 -17.73
CA SER A 241 -14.33 25.79 -16.69
C SER A 241 -15.76 25.27 -16.54
N LEU A 242 -16.29 25.46 -15.33
CA LEU A 242 -17.69 25.26 -15.00
C LEU A 242 -18.40 26.61 -14.77
N PRO A 243 -19.63 26.80 -15.29
CA PRO A 243 -20.30 28.10 -15.27
C PRO A 243 -20.50 28.71 -13.87
N GLN A 244 -20.58 27.88 -12.83
CA GLN A 244 -20.80 28.31 -11.44
C GLN A 244 -19.55 28.24 -10.56
N LEU A 245 -18.54 27.46 -10.95
CA LEU A 245 -17.35 27.17 -10.12
C LEU A 245 -16.08 27.83 -10.67
N GLY A 246 -16.13 28.35 -11.89
CA GLY A 246 -15.00 29.03 -12.53
C GLY A 246 -14.13 28.07 -13.32
N GLU A 247 -12.89 28.47 -13.48
CA GLU A 247 -11.77 27.65 -13.96
C GLU A 247 -11.70 26.31 -13.21
N ILE A 248 -11.28 25.29 -13.94
CA ILE A 248 -10.83 24.02 -13.36
C ILE A 248 -9.30 24.05 -13.48
N SER A 249 -8.57 23.89 -12.39
CA SER A 249 -7.11 23.94 -12.42
C SER A 249 -6.50 23.12 -11.31
N ALA A 250 -5.41 22.42 -11.58
CA ALA A 250 -4.79 21.58 -10.58
C ALA A 250 -4.32 22.36 -9.33
N GLU A 251 -4.56 21.80 -8.15
CA GLU A 251 -3.97 22.23 -6.88
C GLU A 251 -3.03 21.15 -6.32
N ILE A 252 -1.77 21.51 -6.10
CA ILE A 252 -0.73 20.58 -5.67
C ILE A 252 -0.36 20.80 -4.21
N ASP A 253 -0.31 19.71 -3.45
CA ASP A 253 -0.03 19.71 -2.00
C ASP A 253 1.40 19.28 -1.68
N ALA A 254 1.88 18.17 -2.25
CA ALA A 254 3.23 17.67 -1.98
C ALA A 254 3.67 16.67 -3.05
N VAL A 255 4.94 16.29 -3.01
CA VAL A 255 5.46 15.12 -3.74
C VAL A 255 6.36 14.31 -2.81
N SER A 256 6.16 12.99 -2.77
CA SER A 256 6.99 12.07 -1.99
C SER A 256 7.63 10.98 -2.85
N ASP A 257 8.78 10.48 -2.38
CA ASP A 257 9.34 9.19 -2.76
C ASP A 257 8.50 8.05 -2.17
N VAL A 258 8.41 6.93 -2.89
CA VAL A 258 7.74 5.73 -2.41
C VAL A 258 8.68 4.91 -1.53
N ARG A 259 8.16 4.42 -0.41
CA ARG A 259 8.89 3.50 0.46
C ARG A 259 8.87 2.09 -0.14
N PRO A 260 10.04 1.43 -0.26
CA PRO A 260 10.10 0.04 -0.69
C PRO A 260 9.33 -0.91 0.23
N ALA A 261 8.65 -1.89 -0.38
CA ALA A 261 8.07 -3.02 0.34
C ALA A 261 9.17 -3.98 0.80
N LEU A 262 8.91 -4.66 1.92
CA LEU A 262 9.73 -5.73 2.45
C LEU A 262 9.06 -7.07 2.20
N SER A 263 9.86 -8.10 1.92
CA SER A 263 9.39 -9.47 2.13
C SER A 263 9.06 -9.68 3.62
N ILE A 264 8.18 -10.62 3.92
CA ILE A 264 7.89 -11.00 5.32
C ILE A 264 9.17 -11.41 6.06
N GLY A 265 10.09 -12.10 5.37
CA GLY A 265 11.38 -12.48 5.93
C GLY A 265 12.23 -11.29 6.34
N GLU A 266 12.32 -10.27 5.49
CA GLU A 266 13.03 -9.02 5.80
C GLU A 266 12.35 -8.24 6.92
N ALA A 267 11.02 -8.14 6.89
CA ALA A 267 10.25 -7.47 7.94
C ALA A 267 10.44 -8.15 9.32
N LYS A 268 10.65 -9.48 9.40
CA LYS A 268 11.00 -10.16 10.66
C LYS A 268 12.34 -9.72 11.25
N LEU A 269 13.26 -9.21 10.42
CA LEU A 269 14.57 -8.74 10.84
C LEU A 269 14.53 -7.34 11.45
N LEU A 270 13.47 -6.56 11.22
CA LEU A 270 13.29 -5.25 11.84
C LEU A 270 13.25 -5.35 13.38
N ASP A 271 13.72 -4.31 14.06
CA ASP A 271 13.66 -4.23 15.52
C ASP A 271 12.20 -4.08 16.03
N GLU A 272 11.99 -4.24 17.34
CA GLU A 272 10.69 -3.93 17.98
C GLU A 272 10.28 -2.50 17.64
N GLY A 273 9.07 -2.32 17.12
CA GLY A 273 8.57 -1.02 16.68
C GLY A 273 9.08 -0.58 15.31
N GLY A 274 9.80 -1.42 14.56
CA GLY A 274 10.13 -1.12 13.17
C GLY A 274 8.87 -1.16 12.29
N TYR A 275 8.73 -0.23 11.34
CA TYR A 275 7.59 -0.17 10.43
C TYR A 275 7.85 -0.96 9.15
N ALA A 276 6.89 -1.80 8.75
CA ALA A 276 6.95 -2.57 7.52
C ALA A 276 5.84 -2.15 6.55
N VAL A 277 6.17 -2.14 5.26
CA VAL A 277 5.22 -2.20 4.15
C VAL A 277 5.41 -3.57 3.51
N ILE A 278 4.37 -4.38 3.44
CA ILE A 278 4.44 -5.73 2.89
C ILE A 278 3.35 -5.84 1.83
N THR A 279 3.74 -6.20 0.62
CA THR A 279 2.83 -6.46 -0.50
C THR A 279 2.72 -7.96 -0.76
N ASP A 280 1.62 -8.35 -1.40
CA ASP A 280 1.37 -9.72 -1.87
C ASP A 280 1.38 -10.81 -0.78
N ALA A 281 1.12 -10.41 0.48
CA ALA A 281 1.02 -11.35 1.59
C ALA A 281 -0.29 -12.15 1.48
N VAL A 282 -0.24 -13.46 1.72
CA VAL A 282 -1.41 -14.35 1.63
C VAL A 282 -1.95 -14.68 3.01
N VAL A 283 -3.23 -14.43 3.26
CA VAL A 283 -3.90 -14.89 4.49
C VAL A 283 -4.00 -16.41 4.45
N THR A 284 -3.37 -17.09 5.40
CA THR A 284 -3.39 -18.56 5.48
C THR A 284 -4.42 -19.07 6.47
N GLU A 285 -4.68 -18.32 7.53
CA GLU A 285 -5.65 -18.67 8.57
C GLU A 285 -6.25 -17.39 9.17
N ALA A 286 -7.58 -17.37 9.33
CA ALA A 286 -8.33 -16.23 9.87
C ALA A 286 -9.14 -16.66 11.10
N LEU A 287 -8.96 -15.95 12.20
CA LEU A 287 -9.55 -16.24 13.50
C LEU A 287 -10.12 -14.95 14.10
N TYR A 288 -10.93 -15.06 15.16
CA TYR A 288 -11.41 -13.87 15.85
C TYR A 288 -10.24 -13.08 16.48
N GLY A 289 -10.14 -11.80 16.15
CA GLY A 289 -9.12 -10.87 16.63
C GLY A 289 -7.70 -11.06 16.09
N LYS A 290 -7.49 -11.99 15.16
CA LYS A 290 -6.19 -12.21 14.52
C LYS A 290 -6.28 -13.05 13.26
N PHE A 291 -5.31 -12.86 12.38
CA PHE A 291 -5.09 -13.74 11.24
C PHE A 291 -3.60 -13.95 11.00
N PHE A 292 -3.26 -14.88 10.13
CA PHE A 292 -1.88 -15.19 9.75
C PHE A 292 -1.67 -14.87 8.28
N ILE A 293 -0.56 -14.20 7.99
CA ILE A 293 -0.12 -13.92 6.63
C ILE A 293 1.19 -14.63 6.35
N GLU A 294 1.34 -15.16 5.15
CA GLU A 294 2.52 -15.89 4.72
C GLU A 294 2.98 -15.42 3.34
N SER A 295 4.30 -15.44 3.13
CA SER A 295 4.87 -15.17 1.81
C SER A 295 4.46 -16.27 0.83
N PRO A 296 4.11 -15.94 -0.43
CA PRO A 296 3.75 -16.96 -1.43
C PRO A 296 4.79 -18.07 -1.62
N ASP A 297 6.08 -17.76 -1.40
CA ASP A 297 7.18 -18.71 -1.48
C ASP A 297 7.38 -19.60 -0.23
N ARG A 298 6.61 -19.33 0.85
CA ARG A 298 6.63 -20.01 2.16
C ARG A 298 7.88 -19.75 2.99
N SER A 299 8.58 -18.65 2.72
CA SER A 299 9.83 -18.31 3.41
C SER A 299 9.60 -17.80 4.84
N ALA A 300 8.50 -17.09 5.08
CA ALA A 300 8.16 -16.51 6.38
C ALA A 300 6.67 -16.18 6.50
N ALA A 301 6.21 -15.99 7.74
CA ALA A 301 4.84 -15.58 8.07
C ALA A 301 4.77 -14.67 9.30
N PHE A 302 3.75 -13.82 9.37
CA PHE A 302 3.40 -13.00 10.54
C PHE A 302 2.04 -13.40 11.10
N LYS A 303 1.87 -13.23 12.41
CA LYS A 303 0.55 -13.03 12.99
C LYS A 303 0.16 -11.55 12.85
N VAL A 304 -1.07 -11.27 12.48
CA VAL A 304 -1.62 -9.91 12.43
C VAL A 304 -2.72 -9.80 13.49
N ILE A 305 -2.68 -8.76 14.31
CA ILE A 305 -3.68 -8.51 15.35
C ILE A 305 -4.74 -7.55 14.81
N SER A 306 -5.92 -8.07 14.50
CA SER A 306 -7.03 -7.28 13.94
C SER A 306 -8.36 -8.03 14.04
N ASP A 307 -9.43 -7.29 14.29
CA ASP A 307 -10.82 -7.76 14.22
C ASP A 307 -11.42 -7.58 12.81
N ALA A 308 -10.67 -6.99 11.87
CA ALA A 308 -11.14 -6.79 10.51
C ALA A 308 -11.39 -8.14 9.81
N PHE A 309 -12.47 -8.18 9.02
CA PHE A 309 -12.87 -9.39 8.32
C PHE A 309 -11.92 -9.69 7.16
N VAL A 310 -11.26 -10.85 7.24
CA VAL A 310 -10.45 -11.44 6.17
C VAL A 310 -10.75 -12.94 6.09
N GLN A 311 -10.39 -13.56 4.98
CA GLN A 311 -10.54 -15.00 4.76
C GLN A 311 -9.25 -15.62 4.22
N SER A 312 -9.05 -16.91 4.49
CA SER A 312 -7.95 -17.67 3.90
C SER A 312 -7.98 -17.56 2.36
N GLY A 313 -6.83 -17.25 1.77
CA GLY A 313 -6.69 -17.02 0.33
C GLY A 313 -6.88 -15.55 -0.09
N ASP A 314 -7.16 -14.64 0.83
CA ASP A 314 -7.00 -13.21 0.55
C ASP A 314 -5.51 -12.87 0.36
N ARG A 315 -5.20 -12.11 -0.70
CA ARG A 315 -3.93 -11.41 -0.86
C ARG A 315 -4.11 -9.98 -0.40
N MET A 316 -3.08 -9.39 0.21
CA MET A 316 -3.17 -8.03 0.73
C MET A 316 -1.86 -7.27 0.63
N THR A 317 -2.01 -5.95 0.68
CA THR A 317 -0.96 -5.03 1.09
C THR A 317 -1.25 -4.62 2.52
N ILE A 318 -0.24 -4.72 3.39
CA ILE A 318 -0.35 -4.46 4.82
C ILE A 318 0.84 -3.64 5.31
N THR A 319 0.55 -2.69 6.18
CA THR A 319 1.53 -1.88 6.89
C THR A 319 1.33 -1.94 8.39
N GLY A 320 2.39 -1.69 9.13
CA GLY A 320 2.33 -1.57 10.59
C GLY A 320 3.66 -1.85 11.26
N HIS A 321 3.65 -1.73 12.59
CA HIS A 321 4.81 -1.90 13.42
C HIS A 321 5.00 -3.37 13.83
N ILE A 322 6.25 -3.82 13.73
CA ILE A 322 6.67 -5.15 14.14
C ILE A 322 6.69 -5.22 15.67
N SER A 323 6.00 -6.22 16.22
CA SER A 323 6.14 -6.61 17.63
C SER A 323 6.67 -8.03 17.77
N LYS A 324 7.61 -8.20 18.70
CA LYS A 324 8.35 -9.43 19.02
C LYS A 324 7.99 -9.99 20.40
N SER A 325 6.89 -9.52 21.00
CA SER A 325 6.46 -9.91 22.34
C SER A 325 6.24 -11.42 22.49
N GLY A 326 6.74 -12.02 23.59
CA GLY A 326 6.52 -13.43 23.90
C GLY A 326 7.12 -14.44 22.90
N GLY A 327 8.10 -14.03 22.09
CA GLY A 327 8.71 -14.88 21.05
C GLY A 327 7.81 -15.08 19.82
N ALA A 328 6.80 -14.23 19.66
CA ALA A 328 5.96 -14.16 18.48
C ALA A 328 6.44 -13.05 17.54
N HIS A 329 6.26 -13.24 16.24
CA HIS A 329 6.44 -12.18 15.25
C HIS A 329 5.06 -11.68 14.84
N MET A 330 4.73 -10.44 15.20
CA MET A 330 3.39 -9.87 14.99
C MET A 330 3.44 -8.51 14.29
N ILE A 331 2.34 -8.16 13.62
CA ILE A 331 1.97 -6.78 13.27
C ILE A 331 0.81 -6.38 14.20
N ALA A 332 1.05 -5.43 15.10
CA ALA A 332 0.15 -5.14 16.22
C ALA A 332 -0.88 -4.03 15.94
N ASP A 333 -0.56 -3.14 15.01
CA ASP A 333 -1.36 -1.97 14.64
C ASP A 333 -1.56 -1.91 13.11
N PRO A 334 -2.10 -2.97 12.49
CA PRO A 334 -2.09 -3.10 11.04
C PRO A 334 -3.02 -2.08 10.37
N MET A 335 -2.59 -1.56 9.23
CA MET A 335 -3.47 -1.02 8.18
C MET A 335 -3.30 -1.90 6.94
N PHE A 336 -4.38 -2.26 6.26
CA PHE A 336 -4.28 -3.13 5.10
C PHE A 336 -5.44 -2.96 4.13
N THR A 337 -5.23 -3.41 2.91
CA THR A 337 -6.25 -3.57 1.87
C THR A 337 -6.16 -4.99 1.29
N VAL A 338 -7.31 -5.61 1.05
CA VAL A 338 -7.38 -6.90 0.36
C VAL A 338 -7.29 -6.64 -1.15
N THR A 339 -6.19 -7.08 -1.75
CA THR A 339 -5.91 -6.83 -3.17
C THR A 339 -6.57 -7.85 -4.09
N SER A 340 -6.84 -9.06 -3.59
CA SER A 340 -7.64 -10.09 -4.26
C SER A 340 -8.08 -11.18 -3.29
N SER A 341 -9.16 -11.90 -3.59
CA SER A 341 -9.71 -12.96 -2.75
C SER A 341 -9.81 -14.29 -3.48
N GLY A 342 -9.89 -15.39 -2.72
CA GLY A 342 -10.08 -16.74 -3.27
C GLY A 342 -8.85 -17.32 -3.95
N ASN A 343 -7.66 -16.83 -3.61
CA ASN A 343 -6.39 -17.35 -4.13
C ASN A 343 -6.04 -18.70 -3.51
N ASP A 344 -5.22 -19.47 -4.24
CA ASP A 344 -4.62 -20.69 -3.69
C ASP A 344 -3.72 -20.37 -2.50
N LEU A 345 -3.85 -21.17 -1.44
CA LEU A 345 -2.96 -21.09 -0.29
C LEU A 345 -1.56 -21.61 -0.64
N PRO A 346 -0.50 -21.04 -0.02
CA PRO A 346 0.81 -21.65 -0.03
C PRO A 346 0.70 -23.11 0.46
N LYS A 347 1.39 -24.04 -0.21
CA LYS A 347 1.32 -25.45 0.18
C LYS A 347 1.94 -25.64 1.57
N PRO A 348 1.23 -26.25 2.55
CA PRO A 348 1.73 -26.39 3.90
C PRO A 348 3.10 -27.06 3.95
N LEU A 349 4.01 -26.50 4.74
CA LEU A 349 5.34 -27.09 4.94
C LEU A 349 5.24 -28.28 5.90
N GLY A 350 5.77 -29.43 5.50
CA GLY A 350 5.86 -30.59 6.40
C GLY A 350 6.92 -30.35 7.47
N MET A 351 6.53 -30.34 8.74
CA MET A 351 7.44 -30.05 9.85
C MET A 351 7.24 -31.01 11.04
N PRO A 352 8.30 -31.70 11.50
CA PRO A 352 8.23 -32.55 12.69
C PRO A 352 8.09 -31.71 13.95
N LEU A 353 7.44 -32.27 14.99
CA LEU A 353 7.14 -31.56 16.24
C LEU A 353 8.36 -30.85 16.87
N ARG A 354 9.52 -31.50 16.85
CA ARG A 354 10.77 -30.94 17.38
C ARG A 354 11.19 -29.61 16.73
N ASN A 355 10.81 -29.37 15.47
CA ASN A 355 11.20 -28.19 14.71
C ASN A 355 10.20 -27.04 14.87
N LEU A 356 9.01 -27.28 15.41
CA LEU A 356 8.00 -26.22 15.59
C LEU A 356 8.43 -25.17 16.64
N GLN A 357 9.44 -25.46 17.45
CA GLN A 357 9.99 -24.52 18.43
C GLN A 357 10.86 -23.43 17.81
N LEU A 358 11.31 -23.61 16.57
CA LEU A 358 12.16 -22.66 15.86
C LEU A 358 11.36 -21.38 15.54
N ASP A 359 11.96 -20.21 15.74
CA ASP A 359 11.28 -18.93 15.48
C ASP A 359 10.87 -18.76 14.01
N MET A 360 11.59 -19.40 13.10
CA MET A 360 11.22 -19.41 11.68
C MET A 360 9.91 -20.15 11.41
N ALA A 361 9.51 -21.10 12.26
CA ALA A 361 8.24 -21.82 12.14
C ALA A 361 7.04 -20.93 12.52
N TYR A 362 7.27 -19.89 13.32
CA TYR A 362 6.20 -19.02 13.81
C TYR A 362 5.42 -18.36 12.68
N GLY A 363 4.11 -18.54 12.72
CA GLY A 363 3.12 -18.03 11.78
C GLY A 363 2.89 -18.87 10.53
N LEU A 364 3.82 -19.77 10.18
CA LEU A 364 3.76 -20.50 8.91
C LEU A 364 2.60 -21.48 8.89
N LEU A 365 2.00 -21.67 7.72
CA LEU A 365 1.08 -22.75 7.42
C LEU A 365 1.86 -24.05 7.30
N LEU A 366 1.69 -24.93 8.27
CA LEU A 366 2.49 -26.14 8.43
C LEU A 366 1.59 -27.35 8.46
N ARG A 367 2.15 -28.50 8.07
CA ARG A 367 1.61 -29.82 8.37
C ARG A 367 2.55 -30.53 9.34
N THR A 368 2.03 -30.90 10.51
CA THR A 368 2.74 -31.69 11.51
C THR A 368 1.99 -32.97 11.84
N TRP A 369 2.62 -33.87 12.60
CA TRP A 369 2.06 -35.17 12.94
C TRP A 369 2.59 -35.71 14.27
N GLY A 370 1.79 -36.55 14.91
CA GLY A 370 2.14 -37.18 16.17
C GLY A 370 1.04 -38.10 16.69
N LYS A 371 1.34 -38.78 17.79
CA LYS A 371 0.38 -39.61 18.53
C LYS A 371 -0.38 -38.74 19.51
N VAL A 372 -1.71 -38.86 19.56
CA VAL A 372 -2.54 -38.16 20.54
C VAL A 372 -2.23 -38.72 21.94
N THR A 373 -1.78 -37.85 22.83
CA THR A 373 -1.45 -38.17 24.23
C THR A 373 -2.44 -37.57 25.23
N ASP A 374 -3.23 -36.59 24.80
CA ASP A 374 -4.30 -35.96 25.57
C ASP A 374 -5.43 -35.57 24.61
N GLU A 375 -6.65 -36.00 24.89
CA GLU A 375 -7.83 -35.67 24.09
C GLU A 375 -8.32 -34.23 24.33
N GLY A 376 -7.83 -33.58 25.39
CA GLY A 376 -8.20 -32.23 25.79
C GLY A 376 -9.68 -32.11 26.17
N ASP A 377 -10.27 -30.95 25.93
CA ASP A 377 -11.61 -30.56 26.34
C ASP A 377 -12.55 -30.24 25.17
N GLY A 378 -12.14 -30.57 23.94
CA GLY A 378 -12.86 -30.26 22.71
C GLY A 378 -12.45 -28.94 22.05
N PHE A 379 -11.65 -28.11 22.70
CA PHE A 379 -11.00 -26.92 22.10
C PHE A 379 -9.55 -27.20 21.71
N TYR A 380 -8.96 -28.25 22.28
CA TYR A 380 -7.65 -28.72 21.89
C TYR A 380 -7.51 -30.25 22.04
N CYS A 381 -6.45 -30.79 21.46
CA CYS A 381 -5.86 -32.07 21.85
C CYS A 381 -4.33 -31.95 21.78
N THR A 382 -3.59 -32.81 22.48
CA THR A 382 -2.11 -32.79 22.48
C THR A 382 -1.57 -33.99 21.71
N ILE A 383 -0.59 -33.73 20.84
CA ILE A 383 0.14 -34.75 20.09
C ILE A 383 1.61 -34.80 20.49
N SER A 384 2.22 -35.98 20.41
CA SER A 384 3.64 -36.20 20.70
C SER A 384 4.33 -37.13 19.69
N ASP A 385 5.62 -36.90 19.45
CA ASP A 385 6.53 -37.79 18.73
C ASP A 385 7.45 -38.60 19.68
N GLY A 386 7.17 -38.54 20.99
CA GLY A 386 7.97 -39.17 22.05
C GLY A 386 9.11 -38.31 22.59
N GLY A 387 9.50 -37.24 21.89
CA GLY A 387 10.51 -36.27 22.35
C GLY A 387 10.02 -34.82 22.39
N SER A 388 8.94 -34.51 21.69
CA SER A 388 8.33 -33.19 21.60
C SER A 388 6.81 -33.29 21.62
N VAL A 389 6.15 -32.20 21.99
CA VAL A 389 4.69 -32.09 22.07
C VAL A 389 4.22 -30.81 21.40
N ALA A 390 3.00 -30.82 20.87
CA ALA A 390 2.28 -29.62 20.45
C ALA A 390 0.79 -29.78 20.74
N LYS A 391 0.12 -28.66 21.05
CA LYS A 391 -1.35 -28.62 21.13
C LYS A 391 -1.92 -28.31 19.75
N LEU A 392 -2.94 -29.06 19.34
CA LEU A 392 -3.77 -28.78 18.18
C LEU A 392 -4.98 -28.00 18.68
N VAL A 393 -5.15 -26.75 18.26
CA VAL A 393 -6.11 -25.80 18.87
C VAL A 393 -7.10 -25.28 17.83
N ARG A 394 -8.38 -25.24 18.20
CA ARG A 394 -9.48 -24.67 17.41
C ARG A 394 -10.56 -24.11 18.33
N ASP A 395 -11.30 -23.11 17.85
CA ASP A 395 -12.37 -22.46 18.62
C ASP A 395 -13.52 -23.40 19.00
N TYR A 396 -13.69 -24.52 18.30
CA TYR A 396 -14.61 -25.59 18.70
C TYR A 396 -14.29 -26.90 17.96
N GLY A 397 -14.55 -28.05 18.59
CA GLY A 397 -14.67 -29.34 17.91
C GLY A 397 -13.36 -29.96 17.45
N VAL A 398 -12.34 -29.96 18.30
CA VAL A 398 -11.14 -30.80 18.14
C VAL A 398 -11.43 -32.18 18.73
N TYR A 399 -11.48 -33.22 17.90
CA TYR A 399 -11.68 -34.60 18.35
C TYR A 399 -10.69 -35.54 17.67
N ALA A 400 -9.78 -36.11 18.45
CA ALA A 400 -8.87 -37.14 18.01
C ALA A 400 -8.74 -38.20 19.12
N PRO A 401 -9.02 -39.49 18.86
CA PRO A 401 -9.00 -40.52 19.89
C PRO A 401 -7.63 -40.67 20.53
N LEU A 402 -7.60 -40.87 21.85
CA LEU A 402 -6.38 -41.13 22.60
C LEU A 402 -5.59 -42.28 21.99
N GLY A 403 -4.30 -42.05 21.75
CA GLY A 403 -3.39 -43.03 21.18
C GLY A 403 -3.46 -43.22 19.67
N SER A 404 -4.37 -42.53 18.97
CA SER A 404 -4.36 -42.45 17.51
C SER A 404 -3.17 -41.63 17.00
N TYR A 405 -2.71 -41.91 15.79
CA TYR A 405 -1.77 -41.03 15.09
C TYR A 405 -2.53 -40.09 14.18
N VAL A 406 -2.21 -38.81 14.25
CA VAL A 406 -2.85 -37.78 13.44
C VAL A 406 -1.82 -36.93 12.73
N ALA A 407 -2.21 -36.41 11.57
CA ALA A 407 -1.58 -35.28 10.92
C ALA A 407 -2.51 -34.07 11.01
N ALA A 408 -1.96 -32.90 11.33
CA ALA A 408 -2.69 -31.65 11.44
C ALA A 408 -2.07 -30.59 10.53
N THR A 409 -2.92 -29.82 9.84
CA THR A 409 -2.51 -28.67 9.02
C THR A 409 -3.03 -27.39 9.64
N GLY A 410 -2.19 -26.39 9.84
CA GLY A 410 -2.60 -25.12 10.45
C GLY A 410 -1.44 -24.15 10.64
N ALA A 411 -1.75 -22.95 11.12
CA ALA A 411 -0.76 -21.94 11.44
C ALA A 411 -0.03 -22.31 12.74
N CYS A 412 1.30 -22.32 12.72
CA CYS A 412 2.08 -22.47 13.95
C CYS A 412 2.07 -21.18 14.76
N ASP A 413 1.68 -21.29 16.02
CA ASP A 413 1.57 -20.17 16.94
C ASP A 413 2.15 -20.55 18.31
N ARG A 414 2.16 -19.59 19.24
CA ARG A 414 2.50 -19.77 20.65
C ARG A 414 1.31 -19.34 21.49
N GLU A 415 1.02 -20.09 22.54
CA GLU A 415 0.02 -19.73 23.54
C GLU A 415 0.51 -18.48 24.32
N GLU A 416 -0.34 -17.46 24.41
CA GLU A 416 0.06 -16.12 24.88
C GLU A 416 0.60 -16.09 26.32
N VAL A 417 0.11 -16.99 27.19
CA VAL A 417 0.51 -17.05 28.60
C VAL A 417 1.72 -17.95 28.82
N THR A 418 1.77 -19.10 28.15
CA THR A 418 2.73 -20.17 28.45
C THR A 418 3.91 -20.18 27.47
N GLY A 419 3.78 -19.57 26.30
CA GLY A 419 4.72 -19.68 25.19
C GLY A 419 4.74 -21.06 24.53
N GLU A 420 3.85 -21.98 24.94
CA GLU A 420 3.78 -23.32 24.38
C GLU A 420 3.41 -23.28 22.90
N VAL A 421 4.07 -24.12 22.11
CA VAL A 421 3.80 -24.21 20.68
C VAL A 421 2.47 -24.89 20.44
N ILE A 422 1.67 -24.25 19.59
CA ILE A 422 0.35 -24.71 19.19
C ILE A 422 0.20 -24.65 17.67
N ILE A 423 -0.65 -25.51 17.13
CA ILE A 423 -1.09 -25.44 15.73
C ILE A 423 -2.55 -24.99 15.76
N ARG A 424 -2.83 -23.80 15.21
CA ARG A 424 -4.17 -23.25 15.09
C ARG A 424 -4.77 -23.55 13.72
N PHE A 425 -6.03 -23.93 13.69
CA PHE A 425 -6.76 -24.16 12.44
C PHE A 425 -8.26 -23.91 12.62
N SER A 426 -8.93 -23.44 11.57
CA SER A 426 -10.39 -23.20 11.58
C SER A 426 -11.22 -24.37 11.01
N ASP A 427 -10.69 -25.09 10.02
CA ASP A 427 -11.37 -26.23 9.36
C ASP A 427 -11.20 -27.54 10.15
N PRO A 428 -12.30 -28.25 10.54
CA PRO A 428 -12.18 -29.57 11.16
C PRO A 428 -11.51 -30.62 10.26
N GLY A 429 -11.54 -30.45 8.93
CA GLY A 429 -10.87 -31.31 7.95
C GLY A 429 -9.33 -31.23 7.99
N SER A 430 -8.78 -30.28 8.76
CA SER A 430 -7.35 -30.06 8.94
C SER A 430 -6.67 -31.10 9.82
N ILE A 431 -7.41 -31.82 10.66
CA ILE A 431 -6.92 -32.96 11.43
C ILE A 431 -7.37 -34.27 10.78
N ARG A 432 -6.42 -35.16 10.53
CA ARG A 432 -6.68 -36.46 9.90
C ARG A 432 -5.96 -37.57 10.63
N GLN A 433 -6.68 -38.63 10.97
CA GLN A 433 -6.06 -39.86 11.45
C GLN A 433 -5.23 -40.48 10.31
N VAL A 434 -4.00 -40.84 10.61
CA VAL A 434 -3.09 -41.51 9.68
C VAL A 434 -2.91 -42.97 10.07
N SER A 435 -2.76 -43.83 9.06
CA SER A 435 -2.46 -45.25 9.28
C SER A 435 -1.06 -45.38 9.89
N ASN A 436 -0.92 -46.31 10.84
CA ASN A 436 0.40 -46.70 11.38
C ASN A 436 1.32 -47.29 10.32
#